data_AF-A0A5E4QE24-F1
#
_entry.id   AF-A0A5E4QE24-F1
#
_cell.length_a   1.000
_cell.length_b   1.000
_cell.length_c   1.000
_cell.angle_alpha   90.00
_cell.angle_beta   90.00
_cell.angle_gamma   90.00
#
_symmetry.space_group_name_H-M   'P 1'
#
loop_
_entity.id
_entity.type
_entity.pdbx_description
1 polymer ?
#
loop_
_entity_poly.entity_id
_entity_poly.type
_entity_poly.pdbx_seq_one_letter_code
_entity_poly.pdbx_strand_id
1 'polypeptide(L)'
;MSRILCLIMFVAVASGATWQGKLPLKPSHLAHKEGCYVKEIDDVIPFGKTVSPIGFCYRIECYRDIIAYASCGVVGIAGNDNNCFITDEDLSKSYPECCPNVKCEVDNYLI
;
A
#
# COMPACT_ATOMS: atom_id res chain seq x y z
N MET A 1 -23.95 27.57 5.82
CA MET A 1 -23.10 26.40 5.53
C MET A 1 -22.02 26.34 6.59
N SER A 2 -22.05 25.32 7.45
CA SER A 2 -21.22 25.24 8.65
C SER A 2 -19.75 24.99 8.28
N ARG A 3 -18.82 25.83 8.76
CA ARG A 3 -17.37 25.69 8.54
C ARG A 3 -16.82 24.31 8.99
N ILE A 4 -17.53 23.63 9.88
CA ILE A 4 -17.22 22.29 10.37
C ILE A 4 -17.41 21.22 9.28
N LEU A 5 -18.41 21.37 8.40
CA LEU A 5 -18.64 20.45 7.27
C LEU A 5 -17.49 20.49 6.26
N CYS A 6 -16.86 21.65 6.08
CA CYS A 6 -15.72 21.81 5.16
C CYS A 6 -14.46 21.11 5.68
N LEU A 7 -14.19 21.14 6.99
CA LEU A 7 -12.98 20.54 7.57
C LEU A 7 -13.00 19.00 7.51
N ILE A 8 -14.18 18.37 7.58
CA ILE A 8 -14.32 16.90 7.51
C ILE A 8 -14.01 16.38 6.09
N MET A 9 -14.23 17.20 5.06
CA MET A 9 -14.06 16.80 3.66
C MET A 9 -12.58 16.78 3.21
N PHE A 10 -11.68 17.52 3.89
CA PHE A 10 -10.26 17.58 3.53
C PHE A 10 -9.42 16.39 4.01
N VAL A 11 -9.91 15.57 4.94
CA VAL A 11 -9.09 14.55 5.62
C VAL A 11 -9.00 13.21 4.86
N ALA A 12 -9.72 13.01 3.76
CA ALA A 12 -9.93 11.67 3.19
C ALA A 12 -9.40 11.47 1.76
N VAL A 13 -8.23 12.01 1.41
CA VAL A 13 -7.56 11.63 0.15
C VAL A 13 -6.09 11.28 0.41
N ALA A 14 -5.87 10.17 1.13
CA ALA A 14 -4.63 9.42 0.97
C ALA A 14 -4.79 8.56 -0.29
N SER A 15 -4.22 9.03 -1.41
CA SER A 15 -4.29 8.38 -2.72
C SER A 15 -3.44 7.10 -2.76
N GLY A 16 -3.87 6.05 -2.06
CA GLY A 16 -3.42 4.69 -2.34
C GLY A 16 -4.22 4.13 -3.51
N ALA A 17 -3.57 3.54 -4.51
CA ALA A 17 -4.28 2.78 -5.53
C ALA A 17 -4.76 1.48 -4.89
N THR A 18 -6.05 1.41 -4.56
CA THR A 18 -6.69 0.20 -4.03
C THR A 18 -7.41 -0.55 -5.15
N TRP A 19 -7.24 -1.87 -5.22
CA TRP A 19 -8.06 -2.71 -6.09
C TRP A 19 -8.64 -3.89 -5.31
N GLN A 20 -9.79 -4.39 -5.77
CA GLN A 20 -10.50 -5.50 -5.15
C GLN A 20 -10.70 -6.62 -6.17
N GLY A 21 -10.63 -7.85 -5.69
CA GLY A 21 -10.86 -9.06 -6.48
C GLY A 21 -11.72 -10.06 -5.73
N LYS A 22 -12.24 -11.04 -6.47
CA LYS A 22 -12.85 -12.24 -5.89
C LYS A 22 -11.78 -13.04 -5.14
N LEU A 23 -12.20 -13.79 -4.12
CA LEU A 23 -11.31 -14.70 -3.42
C LEU A 23 -10.69 -15.72 -4.40
N PRO A 24 -9.36 -15.92 -4.37
CA PRO A 24 -8.73 -16.92 -5.20
C PRO A 24 -9.14 -18.33 -4.73
N LEU A 25 -9.14 -19.28 -5.67
CA LEU A 25 -9.35 -20.68 -5.34
C LEU A 25 -8.24 -21.17 -4.41
N LYS A 26 -8.65 -21.77 -3.30
CA LYS A 26 -7.75 -22.30 -2.29
C LYS A 26 -7.23 -23.68 -2.72
N PRO A 27 -5.92 -23.92 -2.68
CA PRO A 27 -5.36 -25.25 -2.89
C PRO A 27 -5.97 -26.28 -1.94
N SER A 28 -6.14 -27.52 -2.40
CA SER A 28 -6.78 -28.61 -1.63
C SER A 28 -6.10 -28.86 -0.27
N HIS A 29 -4.78 -28.76 -0.22
CA HIS A 29 -4.00 -28.97 1.00
C HIS A 29 -4.23 -27.86 2.05
N LEU A 30 -4.69 -26.66 1.63
CA LEU A 30 -5.03 -25.55 2.53
C LEU A 30 -6.54 -25.44 2.80
N ALA A 31 -7.37 -26.28 2.19
CA ALA A 31 -8.84 -26.19 2.25
C ALA A 31 -9.41 -26.17 3.68
N HIS A 32 -8.70 -26.77 4.64
CA HIS A 32 -9.07 -26.82 6.05
C HIS A 32 -8.86 -25.50 6.81
N LYS A 33 -8.05 -24.56 6.29
CA LYS A 33 -7.82 -23.25 6.93
C LYS A 33 -8.92 -22.28 6.54
N GLU A 34 -9.51 -21.57 7.50
CA GLU A 34 -10.47 -20.50 7.21
C GLU A 34 -9.78 -19.19 6.81
N GLY A 35 -10.35 -18.47 5.84
CA GLY A 35 -9.83 -17.20 5.34
C GLY A 35 -9.44 -17.21 3.86
N CYS A 36 -8.68 -16.20 3.45
CA CYS A 36 -8.27 -15.97 2.06
C CYS A 36 -6.93 -16.62 1.77
N TYR A 37 -6.84 -17.38 0.69
CA TYR A 37 -5.56 -17.83 0.16
C TYR A 37 -4.80 -16.64 -0.46
N VAL A 38 -3.52 -16.51 -0.13
CA VAL A 38 -2.61 -15.45 -0.56
C VAL A 38 -1.45 -16.10 -1.29
N LYS A 39 -1.34 -15.84 -2.59
CA LYS A 39 -0.38 -16.52 -3.47
C LYS A 39 1.06 -16.14 -3.15
N GLU A 40 1.26 -14.91 -2.70
CA GLU A 40 2.54 -14.29 -2.42
C GLU A 40 3.28 -14.96 -1.26
N ILE A 41 2.53 -15.59 -0.33
CA ILE A 41 3.08 -16.32 0.81
C ILE A 41 2.71 -17.82 0.80
N ASP A 42 2.01 -18.26 -0.24
CA ASP A 42 1.47 -19.62 -0.40
C ASP A 42 0.72 -20.12 0.87
N ASP A 43 -0.08 -19.26 1.49
CA ASP A 43 -0.83 -19.62 2.69
C ASP A 43 -2.18 -18.90 2.79
N VAL A 44 -2.99 -19.28 3.77
CA VAL A 44 -4.28 -18.70 4.09
C VAL A 44 -4.15 -17.74 5.26
N ILE A 45 -4.62 -16.52 5.06
CA ILE A 45 -4.73 -15.52 6.14
C ILE A 45 -6.18 -15.44 6.63
N PRO A 46 -6.42 -15.29 7.95
CA PRO A 46 -7.77 -15.21 8.49
C PRO A 46 -8.55 -13.99 7.97
N PHE A 47 -9.88 -14.07 7.99
CA PHE A 47 -10.74 -12.94 7.66
C PHE A 47 -10.49 -11.74 8.59
N GLY A 48 -10.54 -10.54 8.04
CA GLY A 48 -10.26 -9.29 8.74
C GLY A 48 -8.77 -9.05 9.04
N LYS A 49 -7.87 -9.88 8.48
CA LYS A 49 -6.42 -9.71 8.60
C LYS A 49 -5.82 -9.11 7.34
N THR A 50 -4.68 -8.48 7.56
CA THR A 50 -3.88 -7.80 6.55
C THR A 50 -2.47 -8.34 6.59
N VAL A 51 -1.87 -8.54 5.43
CA VAL A 51 -0.46 -8.91 5.29
C VAL A 51 0.22 -8.02 4.25
N SER A 52 1.53 -7.84 4.41
CA SER A 52 2.38 -7.10 3.46
C SER A 52 3.60 -7.95 3.15
N PRO A 53 3.50 -8.86 2.17
CA PRO A 53 4.57 -9.82 1.87
C PRO A 53 5.86 -9.11 1.44
N ILE A 54 7.00 -9.56 1.96
CA ILE A 54 8.31 -9.10 1.47
C ILE A 54 8.50 -9.61 0.04
N GLY A 55 9.13 -8.80 -0.83
CA GLY A 55 9.24 -9.06 -2.26
C GLY A 55 8.10 -8.50 -3.10
N PHE A 56 7.04 -7.96 -2.47
CA PHE A 56 5.90 -7.36 -3.14
C PHE A 56 5.52 -6.01 -2.49
N CYS A 57 5.47 -4.93 -3.28
CA CYS A 57 5.20 -3.60 -2.72
C CYS A 57 3.70 -3.21 -2.71
N TYR A 58 2.90 -4.04 -2.05
CA TYR A 58 1.50 -3.77 -1.74
C TYR A 58 1.08 -4.53 -0.49
N ARG A 59 0.03 -4.04 0.17
CA ARG A 59 -0.63 -4.80 1.24
C ARG A 59 -1.86 -5.52 0.70
N ILE A 60 -2.22 -6.61 1.37
CA ILE A 60 -3.33 -7.50 1.04
C ILE A 60 -4.25 -7.59 2.25
N GLU A 61 -5.53 -7.32 2.04
CA GLU A 61 -6.57 -7.34 3.07
C GLU A 61 -7.60 -8.42 2.74
N CYS A 62 -7.80 -9.35 3.68
CA CYS A 62 -8.72 -10.46 3.52
C CYS A 62 -10.09 -10.13 4.12
N TYR A 63 -11.11 -10.08 3.27
CA TYR A 63 -12.51 -9.95 3.68
C TYR A 63 -13.27 -11.25 3.41
N ARG A 64 -14.51 -11.34 3.90
CA ARG A 64 -15.32 -12.57 3.77
C ARG A 64 -15.61 -12.96 2.32
N ASP A 65 -15.86 -11.98 1.46
CA ASP A 65 -16.32 -12.22 0.08
C ASP A 65 -15.33 -11.73 -0.98
N ILE A 66 -14.35 -10.91 -0.57
CA ILE A 66 -13.40 -10.23 -1.45
C ILE A 66 -12.01 -10.22 -0.83
N ILE A 67 -11.02 -10.06 -1.69
CA ILE A 67 -9.65 -9.73 -1.29
C ILE A 67 -9.34 -8.34 -1.85
N ALA A 68 -8.81 -7.46 -1.02
CA ALA A 68 -8.43 -6.12 -1.43
C ALA A 68 -6.92 -5.96 -1.34
N TYR A 69 -6.40 -5.07 -2.16
CA TYR A 69 -4.98 -4.76 -2.21
C TYR A 69 -4.81 -3.25 -2.23
N ALA A 70 -3.71 -2.76 -1.68
CA ALA A 70 -3.32 -1.36 -1.78
C ALA A 70 -1.84 -1.26 -2.15
N SER A 71 -1.53 -0.60 -3.27
CA SER A 71 -0.16 -0.31 -3.71
C SER A 71 0.26 1.10 -3.31
N CYS A 72 1.51 1.44 -3.63
CA CYS A 72 2.03 2.79 -3.46
C CYS A 72 1.21 3.81 -4.26
N GLY A 73 1.08 5.01 -3.70
CA GLY A 73 0.54 6.15 -4.44
C GLY A 73 1.53 6.65 -5.48
N VAL A 74 1.04 7.36 -6.49
CA VAL A 74 1.90 8.06 -7.46
C VAL A 74 2.60 9.20 -6.76
N VAL A 75 3.93 9.20 -6.80
CA VAL A 75 4.77 10.31 -6.34
C VAL A 75 5.33 11.06 -7.56
N GLY A 76 5.45 12.38 -7.45
CA GLY A 76 5.94 13.23 -8.52
C GLY A 76 6.66 14.45 -7.96
N ILE A 77 7.63 14.96 -8.72
CA ILE A 77 8.40 16.17 -8.38
C ILE A 77 7.88 17.30 -9.27
N ALA A 78 7.61 18.47 -8.68
CA ALA A 78 7.25 19.65 -9.45
C ALA A 78 8.47 20.18 -10.20
N GLY A 79 8.30 20.65 -11.44
CA GLY A 79 9.40 20.96 -12.36
C GLY A 79 10.45 22.01 -11.95
N ASN A 80 10.38 22.57 -10.74
CA ASN A 80 11.35 23.53 -10.21
C ASN A 80 12.23 22.96 -9.06
N ASP A 81 12.05 21.71 -8.65
CA ASP A 81 12.84 21.09 -7.57
C ASP A 81 14.07 20.36 -8.13
N ASN A 82 15.11 21.14 -8.46
CA ASN A 82 16.33 20.63 -9.11
C ASN A 82 17.19 19.70 -8.24
N ASN A 83 16.92 19.64 -6.93
CA ASN A 83 17.69 18.84 -5.96
C ASN A 83 16.89 17.66 -5.39
N CYS A 84 15.70 17.39 -5.93
CA CYS A 84 14.88 16.27 -5.48
C CYS A 84 14.90 15.13 -6.51
N PHE A 85 14.88 13.90 -6.03
CA PHE A 85 14.75 12.69 -6.83
C PHE A 85 13.78 11.71 -6.17
N ILE A 86 13.14 10.87 -6.99
CA ILE A 86 12.28 9.79 -6.52
C ILE A 86 13.17 8.58 -6.30
N THR A 87 13.08 7.96 -5.12
CA THR A 87 13.80 6.71 -4.84
C THR A 87 13.11 5.53 -5.52
N ASP A 88 13.87 4.50 -5.86
CA ASP A 88 13.30 3.24 -6.33
C ASP A 88 12.51 2.53 -5.21
N GLU A 89 11.68 1.56 -5.61
CA GLU A 89 11.05 0.61 -4.69
C GLU A 89 12.09 -0.26 -3.98
N ASP A 90 11.92 -0.45 -2.68
CA ASP A 90 12.77 -1.33 -1.86
C ASP A 90 12.02 -2.60 -1.47
N LEU A 91 12.02 -3.59 -2.36
CA LEU A 91 11.32 -4.87 -2.17
C LEU A 91 11.90 -5.74 -1.04
N SER A 92 13.03 -5.34 -0.43
CA SER A 92 13.52 -5.99 0.79
C SER A 92 12.69 -5.64 2.02
N LYS A 93 11.82 -4.63 1.92
CA LYS A 93 10.91 -4.17 2.97
C LYS A 93 9.47 -4.52 2.64
N SER A 94 8.64 -4.56 3.67
CA SER A 94 7.19 -4.70 3.52
C SER A 94 6.55 -3.35 3.21
N TYR A 95 5.41 -3.36 2.51
CA TYR A 95 4.55 -2.17 2.40
C TYR A 95 4.19 -1.61 3.81
N PRO A 96 4.19 -0.29 4.01
CA PRO A 96 4.44 0.79 3.03
C PRO A 96 5.91 1.19 2.88
N GLU A 97 6.83 0.59 3.64
CA GLU A 97 8.25 0.99 3.70
C GLU A 97 9.03 0.69 2.41
N CYS A 98 8.51 -0.19 1.55
CA CYS A 98 9.05 -0.46 0.23
C CYS A 98 8.73 0.64 -0.80
N CYS A 99 7.80 1.56 -0.51
CA CYS A 99 7.30 2.49 -1.50
C CYS A 99 8.35 3.56 -1.89
N PRO A 100 8.32 4.03 -3.15
CA PRO A 100 9.12 5.16 -3.60
C PRO A 100 8.83 6.40 -2.77
N ASN A 101 9.86 7.19 -2.48
CA ASN A 101 9.73 8.45 -1.76
C ASN A 101 10.48 9.56 -2.49
N VAL A 102 10.14 10.81 -2.19
CA VAL A 102 10.88 11.98 -2.67
C VAL A 102 12.00 12.25 -1.68
N LYS A 103 13.25 12.18 -2.15
CA LYS A 103 14.42 12.62 -1.39
C LYS A 103 14.95 13.89 -2.03
N CYS A 104 15.13 14.92 -1.20
CA CYS A 104 15.73 16.17 -1.62
C CYS A 104 17.08 16.32 -0.95
N GLU A 105 18.10 16.64 -1.74
CA GLU A 105 19.39 17.10 -1.24
C GLU A 105 19.18 18.52 -0.71
N VAL A 106 18.95 18.62 0.61
CA VAL A 106 18.95 19.91 1.27
C VAL A 106 20.41 20.34 1.34
N ASP A 107 20.77 21.30 0.49
CA ASP A 107 22.04 22.00 0.62
C ASP A 107 22.11 22.62 2.02
N ASN A 108 22.94 22.05 2.89
CA ASN A 108 23.27 22.62 4.20
C ASN A 108 24.16 23.86 4.04
N TYR A 109 23.73 24.87 3.26
CA TYR A 109 24.33 26.21 3.27
C TYR A 109 23.69 27.05 4.37
N LEU A 110 23.88 26.63 5.63
CA LEU A 110 23.84 27.54 6.77
C LEU A 110 25.29 27.72 7.23
N ILE A 111 25.97 28.67 6.59
CA ILE A 111 27.22 29.26 7.07
C ILE A 111 26.84 30.38 8.05
#